data_AF-A0A3D0XIE1-F1
#
_entry.id   AF-A0A3D0XIE1-F1
#
_cell.length_a   1.000
_cell.length_b   1.000
_cell.length_c   1.000
_cell.angle_alpha   90.00
_cell.angle_beta   90.00
_cell.angle_gamma   90.00
#
_symmetry.space_group_name_H-M   'P 1'
#
loop_
_entity.id
_entity.type
_entity.pdbx_description
1 polymer ?
#
loop_
_entity_poly.entity_id
_entity_poly.type
_entity_poly.pdbx_seq_one_letter_code
_entity_poly.pdbx_strand_id
1 'polypeptide(L)' 'QKGHKEIYRGSEYNVDFLPKIKIEMVLADEKVEEVIETIRKAANTDKIGDGKIFVVPVEQA' A
#
# COMPACT_ATOMS: atom_id res chain seq x y z
N GLN A 1 -11.97 -14.29 -24.63
CA GLN A 1 -13.00 -15.35 -24.44
C GLN A 1 -13.61 -15.16 -23.06
N LYS A 2 -14.82 -14.57 -23.03
CA LYS A 2 -15.80 -14.39 -21.94
C LYS A 2 -15.28 -14.01 -20.53
N GLY A 3 -15.51 -12.75 -20.16
CA GLY A 3 -15.45 -12.27 -18.78
C GLY A 3 -16.48 -12.99 -17.91
N HIS A 4 -15.99 -13.62 -16.84
CA HIS A 4 -16.84 -14.24 -15.83
C HIS A 4 -17.16 -13.21 -14.75
N LYS A 5 -18.41 -12.73 -14.76
CA LYS A 5 -18.99 -11.85 -13.73
C LYS A 5 -19.48 -12.76 -12.60
N GLU A 6 -18.68 -12.91 -11.55
CA GLU A 6 -19.08 -13.65 -10.33
C GLU A 6 -20.02 -12.77 -9.49
N ILE A 7 -21.30 -13.17 -9.41
CA ILE A 7 -22.32 -12.54 -8.57
C ILE A 7 -22.26 -13.22 -7.20
N TYR A 8 -21.80 -12.53 -6.17
CA TYR A 8 -21.84 -13.03 -4.79
C TYR A 8 -22.90 -12.26 -3.98
N ARG A 9 -24.03 -12.92 -3.67
CA ARG A 9 -25.07 -12.48 -2.70
C ARG A 9 -25.70 -11.10 -2.93
N GLY A 10 -26.12 -10.79 -4.17
CA GLY A 10 -27.07 -9.69 -4.43
C GLY A 10 -26.51 -8.27 -4.38
N SER A 11 -25.21 -8.09 -4.18
CA SER A 11 -24.52 -6.82 -4.36
C SER A 11 -23.39 -7.01 -5.37
N GLU A 12 -23.48 -6.36 -6.53
CA GLU A 12 -22.37 -6.28 -7.48
C GLU A 12 -21.26 -5.41 -6.86
N TYR A 13 -20.28 -6.04 -6.20
CA TYR A 13 -19.02 -5.36 -5.88
C TYR A 13 -18.05 -5.65 -7.02
N ASN A 14 -17.99 -4.75 -8.01
CA ASN A 14 -16.79 -4.65 -8.83
C ASN A 14 -15.68 -4.13 -7.92
N VAL A 15 -14.87 -5.04 -7.37
CA VAL A 15 -13.66 -4.65 -6.65
C VAL A 15 -12.58 -4.44 -7.69
N ASP A 16 -12.49 -3.21 -8.18
CA ASP A 16 -11.42 -2.80 -9.07
C ASP A 16 -10.11 -2.68 -8.28
N PHE A 17 -9.20 -3.62 -8.53
CA PHE A 17 -7.85 -3.54 -7.98
C PHE A 17 -7.01 -2.62 -8.86
N LEU A 18 -6.69 -1.43 -8.35
CA LEU A 18 -5.68 -0.59 -8.98
C LEU A 18 -4.28 -1.15 -8.67
N PRO A 19 -3.41 -1.36 -9.66
CA PRO A 19 -2.06 -1.85 -9.43
C PRO A 19 -1.29 -0.87 -8.54
N LYS A 20 -0.64 -1.39 -7.50
CA LYS A 20 0.22 -0.64 -6.57
C LYS A 20 1.52 -1.41 -6.35
N ILE A 21 2.61 -0.69 -6.09
CA ILE A 21 3.90 -1.29 -5.73
C ILE A 21 4.00 -1.34 -4.21
N LYS A 22 4.37 -2.51 -3.66
CA LYS A 22 4.71 -2.68 -2.25
C LYS A 22 6.23 -2.67 -2.11
N ILE A 23 6.73 -1.81 -1.23
CA ILE A 23 8.15 -1.74 -0.86
C ILE A 23 8.26 -2.16 0.60
N GLU A 24 9.17 -3.08 0.89
CA GLU A 24 9.46 -3.55 2.25
C GLU A 24 10.96 -3.39 2.51
N MET A 25 11.30 -2.82 3.66
CA MET A 25 12.68 -2.61 4.08
C MET A 25 12.78 -2.66 5.60
N VAL A 26 13.91 -3.16 6.10
CA VAL A 26 14.27 -3.12 7.52
C VAL A 26 15.20 -1.93 7.72
N LEU A 27 14.94 -1.17 8.79
CA LEU A 27 15.68 0.03 9.14
C LEU A 27 16.14 -0.09 10.59
N ALA A 28 17.23 0.61 10.92
CA ALA A 28 17.55 0.89 12.32
C ALA A 28 16.49 1.85 12.90
N ASP A 29 16.15 1.68 14.18
CA ASP A 29 15.06 2.42 14.85
C ASP A 29 15.23 3.93 14.73
N GLU A 30 16.47 4.43 14.85
CA GLU A 30 16.79 5.84 14.77
C GLU A 30 16.53 6.47 13.38
N LYS A 31 16.39 5.64 12.33
CA LYS A 31 16.13 6.10 10.95
C LYS A 31 14.66 6.05 10.55
N VAL A 32 13.79 5.43 11.35
CA VAL A 32 12.39 5.16 10.96
C VAL A 32 11.66 6.46 10.59
N GLU A 33 11.70 7.47 11.47
CA GLU A 33 11.01 8.74 11.25
C GLU A 33 11.55 9.50 10.01
N GLU A 34 12.87 9.53 9.84
CA GLU A 34 13.51 10.18 8.69
C GLU A 34 13.07 9.54 7.37
N VAL A 35 13.02 8.21 7.32
CA VAL A 35 12.64 7.47 6.12
C VAL A 35 11.15 7.63 5.82
N ILE A 36 10.27 7.61 6.83
CA ILE A 36 8.83 7.87 6.66
C ILE A 36 8.60 9.23 6.01
N GLU A 37 9.25 10.28 6.53
CA GLU A 37 9.14 11.64 5.98
C GLU A 37 9.68 11.73 4.55
N THR A 38 10.81 11.07 4.28
CA THR A 38 11.42 11.05 2.95
C THR A 38 10.50 10.37 1.93
N ILE A 39 9.95 9.20 2.26
CA ILE A 39 9.01 8.47 1.40
C ILE A 39 7.75 9.31 1.20
N ARG A 40 7.20 9.91 2.26
CA ARG A 40 5.98 10.73 2.14
C ARG A 40 6.21 11.90 1.19
N LYS A 41 7.32 12.63 1.30
CA LYS A 41 7.64 13.75 0.41
C LYS A 41 7.87 13.32 -1.03
N ALA A 42 8.49 12.16 -1.26
CA ALA A 42 8.80 11.68 -2.60
C ALA A 42 7.59 11.05 -3.32
N ALA A 43 6.69 10.39 -2.58
CA ALA A 43 5.59 9.62 -3.14
C ALA A 43 4.23 10.33 -3.10
N ASN A 44 4.09 11.44 -2.37
CA ASN A 44 2.85 12.21 -2.30
C ASN A 44 2.62 13.02 -3.58
N THR A 45 1.43 12.88 -4.15
CA THR A 45 0.97 13.60 -5.35
C THR A 45 -0.23 14.50 -5.10
N ASP A 46 -0.68 14.57 -3.83
CA ASP A 46 -1.92 15.23 -3.39
C ASP A 46 -3.20 14.70 -4.05
N LYS A 47 -3.14 13.45 -4.54
CA LYS A 47 -4.28 12.75 -5.15
C LYS A 47 -4.69 11.55 -4.33
N ILE A 48 -5.96 11.17 -4.47
CA ILE A 48 -6.48 9.96 -3.85
C ILE A 48 -5.72 8.75 -4.41
N GLY A 49 -5.19 7.94 -3.49
CA GLY A 49 -4.52 6.68 -3.83
C GLY A 49 -2.99 6.72 -3.76
N ASP A 50 -2.36 7.76 -3.20
CA ASP A 50 -0.91 7.80 -2.95
C ASP A 50 -0.39 6.60 -2.13
N GLY A 51 -1.25 5.98 -1.32
CA GLY A 51 -0.97 4.74 -0.61
C GLY A 51 -0.91 4.92 0.89
N LYS A 52 -0.22 4.00 1.57
CA LYS A 52 -0.04 3.97 3.03
C LYS A 52 1.36 3.46 3.37
N ILE A 53 1.92 3.94 4.47
CA ILE A 53 3.14 3.43 5.06
C ILE A 53 2.75 2.69 6.33
N PHE A 54 3.30 1.48 6.52
CA PHE A 54 3.12 0.70 7.73
C PHE A 54 4.49 0.49 8.39
N VAL A 55 4.55 0.66 9.70
CA VAL A 55 5.74 0.38 10.51
C VAL A 55 5.43 -0.85 11.35
N VAL A 56 6.29 -1.85 11.27
CA VAL A 56 6.17 -3.10 12.02
C VAL A 56 7.53 -3.35 12.70
N PRO A 57 7.56 -3.62 14.02
CA PRO A 57 8.80 -3.90 14.72
C PRO A 57 9.43 -5.20 14.20
N VAL A 58 10.75 -5.20 14.07
CA VAL A 58 11.54 -6.39 13.72
C VAL A 58 12.31 -6.80 14.96
N GLU A 59 11.88 -7.90 15.58
CA GLU A 59 12.49 -8.38 16.84
C GLU A 59 13.88 -9.02 16.61
N GLN A 60 14.10 -9.59 15.43
CA GLN A 60 15.35 -10.22 15.04
C GLN A 60 15.55 -10.08 13.53
N ALA A 61 16.75 -9.68 13.12
CA ALA A 61 17.16 -9.46 11.72
C ALA A 61 18.48 -10.17 11.41
#